data_AF-A0A1Y4M0B6-F1
#
_entry.id   AF-A0A1Y4M0B6-F1
#
_cell.length_a   1.000
_cell.length_b   1.000
_cell.length_c   1.000
_cell.angle_alpha   90.00
_cell.angle_beta   90.00
_cell.angle_gamma   90.00
#
_symmetry.space_group_name_H-M   'P 1'
#
loop_
_entity.id
_entity.type
_entity.pdbx_description
1 polymer ?
#
loop_
_entity_poly.entity_id
_entity_poly.type
_entity_poly.pdbx_seq_one_letter_code
_entity_poly.pdbx_strand_id
1 'polypeptide(L)'
;MKFGVDVDRRAQASGVASVAGVDVPADPLTLSKLTGITVQQNAPYTDGGKLDLTVTATYDSGYTRDVTTLATVSDFEAAGDTVTVTYQENSVTCAATLTVQGEQPQVTPTPAPEVTDKPQVTQKPENVPQTGDDATVTLYVVTLAASLALLGGAVVVHRRRQR
;
A
#
# COMPACT_ATOMS: atom_id res chain seq x y z
N MET A 1 -2.73 -83.56 -26.68
CA MET A 1 -2.79 -82.81 -25.41
C MET A 1 -2.37 -81.37 -25.71
N LYS A 2 -3.27 -80.41 -25.48
CA LYS A 2 -3.08 -78.98 -25.75
C LYS A 2 -2.26 -78.34 -24.62
N PHE A 3 -1.21 -77.61 -25.00
CA PHE A 3 -0.45 -76.70 -24.14
C PHE A 3 -0.99 -75.28 -24.26
N GLY A 4 -0.90 -74.51 -23.17
CA GLY A 4 -0.81 -73.05 -23.21
C GLY A 4 -1.99 -72.29 -22.63
N VAL A 5 -2.04 -72.18 -21.30
CA VAL A 5 -2.58 -70.99 -20.62
C VAL A 5 -1.45 -69.97 -20.63
N ASP A 6 -1.68 -68.77 -21.16
CA ASP A 6 -1.06 -67.55 -20.65
C ASP A 6 -1.87 -66.34 -21.12
N VAL A 7 -2.76 -65.92 -20.22
CA VAL A 7 -3.37 -64.60 -20.20
C VAL A 7 -2.39 -63.71 -19.43
N ASP A 8 -1.60 -62.91 -20.15
CA ASP A 8 -1.21 -61.58 -19.65
C ASP A 8 -0.60 -60.78 -20.79
N ARG A 9 -1.46 -60.07 -21.53
CA ARG A 9 -1.04 -58.99 -22.44
C ARG A 9 -1.28 -57.67 -21.71
N ARG A 10 -0.54 -57.44 -20.61
CA ARG A 10 -0.43 -56.10 -20.00
C ARG A 10 0.40 -55.21 -20.92
N ALA A 11 -0.27 -54.55 -21.84
CA ALA A 11 0.26 -53.39 -22.51
C ALA A 11 0.35 -52.25 -21.47
N GLN A 12 1.52 -52.11 -20.83
CA GLN A 12 1.82 -50.92 -20.07
C GLN A 12 2.09 -49.79 -21.07
N ALA A 13 1.14 -48.88 -21.22
CA ALA A 13 1.33 -47.66 -21.99
C ALA A 13 2.20 -46.70 -21.17
N SER A 14 3.53 -46.78 -21.31
CA SER A 14 4.41 -45.68 -20.92
C SER A 14 4.20 -44.53 -21.90
N GLY A 15 3.47 -43.51 -21.46
CA GLY A 15 3.26 -42.27 -22.20
C GLY A 15 4.59 -41.61 -22.54
N VAL A 16 4.79 -41.35 -23.82
CA VAL A 16 5.94 -40.64 -24.39
C VAL A 16 5.97 -39.18 -23.92
N ALA A 17 7.05 -38.75 -23.27
CA ALA A 17 7.36 -37.35 -23.02
C ALA A 17 8.77 -37.05 -23.54
N SER A 18 8.96 -37.13 -24.85
CA SER A 18 10.19 -36.67 -25.49
C SER A 18 9.83 -36.06 -26.84
N VAL A 19 9.45 -34.78 -26.80
CA VAL A 19 9.43 -33.94 -28.00
C VAL A 19 10.79 -33.25 -28.05
N ALA A 20 11.61 -33.64 -29.03
CA ALA A 20 12.88 -32.97 -29.39
C ALA A 20 14.05 -33.01 -28.37
N GLY A 21 14.27 -34.12 -27.66
CA GLY A 21 15.52 -34.34 -26.90
C GLY A 21 15.72 -33.43 -25.69
N VAL A 22 14.66 -32.77 -25.24
CA VAL A 22 14.65 -32.02 -23.97
C VAL A 22 14.26 -33.00 -22.88
N ASP A 23 15.21 -33.34 -22.00
CA ASP A 23 14.93 -34.08 -20.77
C ASP A 23 13.96 -33.24 -19.92
N VAL A 24 12.71 -33.70 -19.83
CA VAL A 24 11.76 -33.16 -18.86
C VAL A 24 12.18 -33.72 -17.51
N PRO A 25 12.48 -32.89 -16.49
CA PRO A 25 12.78 -33.40 -15.16
C PRO A 25 11.66 -34.32 -14.69
N ALA A 26 12.03 -35.51 -14.21
CA ALA A 26 11.09 -36.53 -13.76
C ALA A 26 10.31 -36.11 -12.51
N ASP A 27 10.81 -35.11 -11.78
CA ASP A 27 10.13 -34.53 -10.64
C ASP A 27 8.97 -33.63 -11.10
N PRO A 28 7.74 -33.83 -10.58
CA PRO A 28 6.62 -32.97 -10.91
C PRO A 28 6.91 -31.53 -10.45
N LEU A 29 6.83 -30.59 -11.38
CA LEU A 29 6.90 -29.17 -11.04
C LEU A 29 5.74 -28.82 -10.11
N THR A 30 6.05 -28.52 -8.85
CA THR A 30 5.07 -28.02 -7.89
C THR A 30 4.75 -26.57 -8.19
N LEU A 31 3.47 -26.22 -8.21
CA LEU A 31 3.05 -24.84 -8.38
C LEU A 31 3.56 -23.97 -7.20
N SER A 32 4.14 -22.81 -7.51
CA SER A 32 4.54 -21.83 -6.49
C SER A 32 3.33 -21.38 -5.67
N LYS A 33 3.55 -21.15 -4.38
CA LYS A 33 2.50 -20.77 -3.43
C LYS A 33 2.51 -19.27 -3.21
N LEU A 34 1.33 -18.66 -3.19
CA LEU A 34 1.15 -17.28 -2.80
C LEU A 34 1.64 -17.09 -1.36
N THR A 35 2.51 -16.11 -1.12
CA THR A 35 3.07 -15.81 0.21
C THR A 35 2.67 -14.43 0.72
N GLY A 36 2.32 -13.50 -0.17
CA GLY A 36 1.89 -12.17 0.23
C GLY A 36 1.44 -11.30 -0.94
N ILE A 37 0.92 -10.13 -0.61
CA ILE A 37 0.66 -9.05 -1.55
C ILE A 37 1.25 -7.74 -1.03
N THR A 38 1.57 -6.84 -1.94
CA THR A 38 1.89 -5.44 -1.67
C THR A 38 0.93 -4.56 -2.42
N VAL A 39 0.57 -3.41 -1.84
CA VAL A 39 -0.37 -2.45 -2.41
C VAL A 39 0.30 -1.10 -2.45
N GLN A 40 0.26 -0.46 -3.61
CA GLN A 40 0.76 0.89 -3.82
C GLN A 40 -0.37 1.74 -4.40
N GLN A 41 -0.57 2.91 -3.82
CA GLN A 41 -1.38 3.94 -4.43
C GLN A 41 -0.52 4.73 -5.43
N ASN A 42 -0.97 4.80 -6.69
CA ASN A 42 -0.18 5.38 -7.79
C ASN A 42 -0.40 6.89 -7.92
N ALA A 43 -1.60 7.36 -7.56
CA ALA A 43 -1.99 8.75 -7.59
C ALA A 43 -2.92 9.07 -6.40
N PRO A 44 -2.89 10.31 -5.87
CA PRO A 44 -3.87 10.77 -4.91
C PRO A 44 -5.30 10.55 -5.42
N TYR A 45 -6.21 10.18 -4.52
CA TYR A 45 -7.62 10.03 -4.83
C TYR A 45 -8.27 11.41 -4.99
N THR A 46 -8.97 11.58 -6.11
CA THR A 46 -9.86 12.71 -6.37
C THR A 46 -11.29 12.25 -6.13
N ASP A 47 -12.10 13.02 -5.39
CA ASP A 47 -13.49 12.65 -5.08
C ASP A 47 -14.30 12.35 -6.35
N GLY A 48 -14.96 11.18 -6.37
CA GLY A 48 -15.69 10.67 -7.53
C GLY A 48 -14.81 10.10 -8.65
N GLY A 49 -13.50 10.14 -8.48
CA GLY A 49 -12.51 9.49 -9.34
C GLY A 49 -12.39 7.99 -9.09
N LYS A 50 -11.53 7.33 -9.86
CA LYS A 50 -11.16 5.93 -9.62
C LYS A 50 -9.99 5.89 -8.64
N LEU A 51 -10.06 5.01 -7.64
CA LEU A 51 -8.92 4.69 -6.79
C LEU A 51 -7.84 3.98 -7.62
N ASP A 52 -6.69 4.63 -7.81
CA ASP A 52 -5.58 4.13 -8.63
C ASP A 52 -4.56 3.38 -7.76
N LEU A 53 -4.67 2.06 -7.75
CA LEU A 53 -3.78 1.16 -7.01
C LEU A 53 -3.06 0.20 -7.96
N THR A 54 -1.88 -0.23 -7.55
CA THR A 54 -1.20 -1.42 -8.05
C THR A 54 -1.10 -2.45 -6.93
N VAL A 55 -1.50 -3.69 -7.22
CA VAL A 55 -1.40 -4.82 -6.30
C VAL A 55 -0.45 -5.86 -6.88
N THR A 56 0.64 -6.14 -6.15
CA THR A 56 1.66 -7.10 -6.57
C THR A 56 1.67 -8.31 -5.62
N ALA A 57 1.40 -9.49 -6.16
CA ALA A 57 1.53 -10.76 -5.46
C ALA A 57 3.00 -11.22 -5.41
N THR A 58 3.40 -11.83 -4.30
CA THR A 58 4.70 -12.49 -4.11
C THR A 58 4.49 -13.96 -3.83
N TYR A 59 5.39 -14.79 -4.35
CA TYR A 59 5.34 -16.25 -4.25
C TYR A 59 6.56 -16.80 -3.49
N ASP A 60 6.45 -18.03 -3.00
CA ASP A 60 7.53 -18.74 -2.31
C ASP A 60 8.79 -18.95 -3.17
N SER A 61 8.63 -18.99 -4.49
CA SER A 61 9.73 -18.99 -5.46
C SER A 61 10.45 -17.65 -5.60
N GLY A 62 9.95 -16.58 -4.97
CA GLY A 62 10.43 -15.20 -5.17
C GLY A 62 9.90 -14.54 -6.44
N TYR A 63 9.11 -15.24 -7.25
CA TYR A 63 8.40 -14.64 -8.38
C TYR A 63 7.38 -13.61 -7.88
N THR A 64 7.09 -12.60 -8.71
CA THR A 64 6.08 -11.58 -8.44
C THR A 64 5.16 -11.39 -9.64
N ARG A 65 3.90 -11.04 -9.39
CA ARG A 65 2.90 -10.81 -10.45
C ARG A 65 2.00 -9.62 -10.13
N ASP A 66 1.71 -8.81 -11.14
CA ASP A 66 0.62 -7.83 -11.06
C ASP A 66 -0.73 -8.55 -11.03
N VAL A 67 -1.46 -8.36 -9.94
CA VAL A 67 -2.78 -8.95 -9.69
C VAL A 67 -3.83 -7.87 -9.42
N THR A 68 -3.56 -6.62 -9.81
CA THR A 68 -4.42 -5.45 -9.57
C THR A 68 -5.87 -5.68 -9.98
N THR A 69 -6.10 -6.35 -11.11
CA THR A 69 -7.45 -6.63 -11.64
C THR A 69 -8.16 -7.80 -10.95
N LEU A 70 -7.41 -8.64 -10.23
CA LEU A 70 -7.92 -9.82 -9.53
C LEU A 70 -8.11 -9.57 -8.03
N ALA A 71 -7.45 -8.55 -7.50
CA ALA A 71 -7.60 -8.14 -6.12
C ALA A 71 -8.96 -7.46 -5.88
N THR A 72 -9.48 -7.61 -4.68
CA THR A 72 -10.69 -6.93 -4.22
C THR A 72 -10.31 -5.84 -3.23
N VAL A 73 -10.92 -4.67 -3.35
CA VAL A 73 -10.81 -3.58 -2.39
C VAL A 73 -12.11 -3.50 -1.62
N SER A 74 -12.04 -3.41 -0.30
CA SER A 74 -13.18 -3.28 0.61
C SER A 74 -13.02 -2.05 1.50
N ASP A 75 -14.15 -1.56 2.01
CA ASP A 75 -14.22 -0.46 2.98
C ASP A 75 -13.69 0.90 2.45
N PHE A 76 -13.82 1.13 1.15
CA PHE A 76 -13.42 2.40 0.52
C PHE A 76 -14.62 3.32 0.29
N GLU A 77 -14.65 4.47 0.97
CA GLU A 77 -15.66 5.51 0.75
C GLU A 77 -15.04 6.84 0.30
N ALA A 78 -13.92 7.26 0.91
CA ALA A 78 -13.26 8.53 0.63
C ALA A 78 -11.74 8.52 0.92
N ALA A 79 -11.06 9.62 0.56
CA ALA A 79 -9.68 9.86 1.00
C ALA A 79 -9.59 9.93 2.53
N GLY A 80 -8.51 9.38 3.09
CA GLY A 80 -8.29 9.25 4.53
C GLY A 80 -8.77 7.90 5.09
N ASP A 81 -9.60 7.16 4.36
CA ASP A 81 -10.04 5.84 4.79
C ASP A 81 -8.92 4.82 4.75
N THR A 82 -8.98 3.86 5.66
CA THR A 82 -8.13 2.67 5.62
C THR A 82 -8.87 1.55 4.92
N VAL A 83 -8.40 1.18 3.73
CA VAL A 83 -9.01 0.14 2.90
C VAL A 83 -8.33 -1.19 3.14
N THR A 84 -9.09 -2.28 2.98
CA THR A 84 -8.55 -3.64 2.95
C THR A 84 -8.51 -4.13 1.51
N VAL A 85 -7.32 -4.51 1.03
CA VAL A 85 -7.14 -5.14 -0.27
C VAL A 85 -6.88 -6.62 -0.06
N THR A 86 -7.62 -7.49 -0.74
CA THR A 86 -7.44 -8.94 -0.65
C THR A 86 -7.21 -9.58 -2.01
N TYR A 87 -6.45 -10.65 -2.02
CA TYR A 87 -6.23 -11.49 -3.18
C TYR A 87 -6.18 -12.95 -2.76
N GLN A 88 -6.83 -13.81 -3.52
CA GLN A 88 -6.88 -15.24 -3.27
C GLN A 88 -6.40 -16.02 -4.50
N GLU A 89 -5.52 -16.99 -4.27
CA GLU A 89 -5.08 -17.94 -5.29
C GLU A 89 -4.82 -19.30 -4.65
N ASN A 90 -5.30 -20.39 -5.28
CA ASN A 90 -5.13 -21.76 -4.78
C ASN A 90 -5.53 -21.95 -3.30
N SER A 91 -6.67 -21.35 -2.91
CA SER A 91 -7.19 -21.36 -1.53
C SER A 91 -6.33 -20.64 -0.48
N VAL A 92 -5.23 -19.98 -0.87
CA VAL A 92 -4.47 -19.08 -0.01
C VAL A 92 -5.00 -17.66 -0.21
N THR A 93 -5.35 -16.99 0.88
CA THR A 93 -5.80 -15.59 0.86
C THR A 93 -4.76 -14.71 1.54
N CYS A 94 -4.37 -13.63 0.88
CA CYS A 94 -3.54 -12.58 1.45
C CYS A 94 -4.34 -11.28 1.51
N ALA A 95 -4.07 -10.48 2.54
CA ALA A 95 -4.66 -9.16 2.72
C ALA A 95 -3.59 -8.14 3.08
N ALA A 96 -3.79 -6.91 2.63
CA ALA A 96 -2.99 -5.76 2.98
C ALA A 96 -3.91 -4.56 3.23
N THR A 97 -3.49 -3.66 4.11
CA THR A 97 -4.21 -2.43 4.41
C THR A 97 -3.40 -1.23 3.95
N LEU A 98 -4.09 -0.19 3.47
CA LEU A 98 -3.50 1.07 3.06
C LEU A 98 -4.47 2.21 3.41
N THR A 99 -3.94 3.31 3.92
CA THR A 99 -4.71 4.55 4.10
C THR A 99 -4.69 5.32 2.78
N VAL A 100 -5.86 5.61 2.22
CA VAL A 100 -6.00 6.29 0.94
C VAL A 100 -5.61 7.76 1.09
N GLN A 101 -4.69 8.21 0.26
CA GLN A 101 -4.26 9.60 0.21
C GLN A 101 -5.13 10.38 -0.77
N GLY A 102 -5.66 11.54 -0.37
CA GLY A 102 -6.40 12.45 -1.25
C GLY A 102 -5.53 13.53 -1.86
N GLU A 103 -6.07 14.29 -2.81
CA GLU A 103 -5.41 15.51 -3.30
C GLU A 103 -5.15 16.49 -2.16
N GLN A 104 -3.94 17.04 -2.08
CA GLN A 104 -3.67 18.18 -1.20
C GLN A 104 -4.20 19.46 -1.85
N PRO A 105 -4.88 20.34 -1.11
CA PRO A 105 -5.27 21.65 -1.65
C PRO A 105 -4.03 22.37 -2.19
N GLN A 106 -4.03 22.66 -3.48
CA GLN A 106 -3.03 23.53 -4.06
C GLN A 106 -3.26 24.93 -3.51
N VAL A 107 -2.38 25.40 -2.62
CA VAL A 107 -2.29 26.82 -2.27
C VAL A 107 -1.78 27.57 -3.49
N THR A 108 -2.69 27.96 -4.39
CA THR A 108 -2.36 28.96 -5.41
C THR A 108 -2.04 30.24 -4.64
N PRO A 109 -0.80 30.76 -4.67
CA PRO A 109 -0.51 32.03 -4.03
C PRO A 109 -1.41 33.07 -4.68
N THR A 110 -2.32 33.67 -3.90
CA THR A 110 -3.05 34.85 -4.33
C THR A 110 -2.02 35.87 -4.82
N PRO A 111 -2.14 36.42 -6.05
CA PRO A 111 -1.26 37.50 -6.47
C PRO A 111 -1.34 38.60 -5.43
N ALA A 112 -0.18 39.02 -4.90
CA ALA A 112 -0.10 40.18 -4.02
C ALA A 112 -0.75 41.39 -4.72
N PRO A 113 -1.48 42.26 -4.00
CA PRO A 113 -2.07 43.44 -4.62
C PRO A 113 -0.97 44.27 -5.29
N GLU A 114 -1.18 44.61 -6.56
CA GLU A 114 -0.29 45.46 -7.35
C GLU A 114 -0.20 46.84 -6.68
N VAL A 115 0.94 47.14 -6.04
CA VAL A 115 1.22 48.49 -5.54
C VAL A 115 1.65 49.33 -6.73
N THR A 116 0.72 50.10 -7.29
CA THR A 116 1.06 51.14 -8.26
C THR A 116 1.89 52.22 -7.55
N ASP A 117 3.21 52.19 -7.77
CA ASP A 117 4.11 53.28 -7.39
C ASP A 117 3.72 54.56 -8.15
N LYS A 118 3.17 55.54 -7.43
CA LYS A 118 3.12 56.93 -7.88
C LYS A 118 3.65 57.82 -6.75
N PRO A 119 4.77 58.54 -6.93
CA PRO A 119 5.29 59.39 -5.88
C PRO A 119 4.45 60.67 -5.80
N GLN A 120 3.80 60.89 -4.66
CA GLN A 120 3.37 62.23 -4.25
C GLN A 120 3.86 62.53 -2.84
N VAL A 121 4.31 63.77 -2.67
CA VAL A 121 5.26 64.27 -1.68
C VAL A 121 4.50 65.11 -0.63
N THR A 122 4.78 64.88 0.67
CA THR A 122 4.75 65.87 1.80
C THR A 122 3.35 66.32 2.30
N GLN A 123 2.94 66.24 3.59
CA GLN A 123 3.51 66.77 4.85
C GLN A 123 3.07 65.97 6.11
N LYS A 124 3.92 65.98 7.15
CA LYS A 124 3.72 65.56 8.57
C LYS A 124 3.73 66.82 9.46
N PRO A 125 3.32 66.86 10.76
CA PRO A 125 2.56 65.96 11.66
C PRO A 125 1.31 66.63 12.29
N GLU A 126 0.52 65.95 13.15
CA GLU A 126 0.45 66.20 14.62
C GLU A 126 -0.67 65.42 15.35
N ASN A 127 -0.22 64.55 16.25
CA ASN A 127 -0.76 64.18 17.57
C ASN A 127 -2.19 63.61 17.76
N VAL A 128 -2.28 62.33 18.13
CA VAL A 128 -2.79 61.86 19.45
C VAL A 128 -2.37 60.41 19.72
N PRO A 129 -2.14 59.99 20.99
CA PRO A 129 -1.59 58.69 21.33
C PRO A 129 -2.68 57.62 21.58
N GLN A 130 -2.26 56.37 21.39
CA GLN A 130 -2.70 55.16 22.10
C GLN A 130 -4.11 54.61 21.79
N THR A 131 -4.17 53.42 21.17
CA THR A 131 -4.47 52.15 21.88
C THR A 131 -4.85 51.06 20.88
N GLY A 132 -4.10 49.95 20.96
CA GLY A 132 -4.70 48.61 20.95
C GLY A 132 -5.02 47.99 19.59
N ASP A 133 -4.00 47.54 18.88
CA ASP A 133 -4.15 46.35 18.04
C ASP A 133 -2.78 45.70 17.80
N ASP A 134 -2.41 44.78 18.69
CA ASP A 134 -1.52 43.67 18.34
C ASP A 134 -2.32 42.40 18.62
N ALA A 135 -3.20 42.06 17.68
CA ALA A 135 -3.66 40.70 17.50
C ALA A 135 -2.47 39.86 17.04
N THR A 136 -1.60 39.57 18.00
CA THR A 136 -0.50 38.63 17.91
C THR A 136 -1.08 37.23 17.81
N VAL A 137 -1.70 36.90 16.67
CA VAL A 137 -1.84 35.51 16.18
C VAL A 137 -0.48 35.10 15.64
N THR A 138 0.54 35.21 16.49
CA THR A 138 1.84 34.60 16.29
C THR A 138 1.68 33.15 16.70
N LEU A 139 1.35 32.36 15.68
CA LEU A 139 2.15 31.18 15.37
C LEU A 139 2.14 30.12 16.48
N TYR A 140 1.06 29.34 16.52
CA TYR A 140 1.00 28.00 17.12
C TYR A 140 1.89 27.00 16.35
N VAL A 141 3.16 27.33 16.16
CA VAL A 141 4.20 26.47 15.55
C VAL A 141 5.31 26.25 16.57
N VAL A 142 4.97 25.88 17.80
CA VAL A 142 5.92 25.26 18.72
C VAL A 142 5.17 24.35 19.69
N THR A 143 4.82 23.12 19.29
CA THR A 143 4.73 21.94 20.20
C THR A 143 4.46 20.65 19.42
N LEU A 144 5.47 20.07 18.78
CA LEU A 144 5.45 18.62 18.52
C LEU A 144 6.87 18.04 18.44
N ALA A 145 7.69 18.44 19.41
CA ALA A 145 8.95 17.79 19.74
C ALA A 145 8.88 17.28 21.18
N ALA A 146 8.02 16.29 21.45
CA ALA A 146 8.07 15.44 22.65
C ALA A 146 7.04 14.30 22.58
N SER A 147 7.49 13.06 22.34
CA SER A 147 7.00 11.82 22.99
C SER A 147 7.47 10.53 22.29
N LEU A 148 8.79 10.35 22.19
CA LEU A 148 9.41 9.02 22.07
C LEU A 148 9.68 8.51 23.50
N ALA A 149 8.69 7.86 24.13
CA ALA A 149 8.87 6.87 25.20
C ALA A 149 7.51 6.39 25.73
N LEU A 150 7.51 5.13 26.19
CA LEU A 150 6.51 4.45 27.04
C LEU A 150 5.39 3.68 26.35
N LEU A 151 5.70 2.46 25.88
CA LEU A 151 4.88 1.26 26.16
C LEU A 151 5.65 -0.08 25.98
N GLY A 152 6.96 -0.08 26.28
CA GLY A 152 7.79 -1.30 26.35
C GLY A 152 7.80 -2.00 27.72
N GLY A 153 6.84 -1.72 28.60
CA GLY A 153 6.89 -2.11 30.03
C GLY A 153 6.10 -3.35 30.44
N ALA A 154 5.28 -3.96 29.58
CA ALA A 154 4.33 -5.00 30.04
C ALA A 154 4.83 -6.46 29.91
N VAL A 155 5.87 -6.73 29.11
CA VAL A 155 6.26 -8.13 28.82
C VAL A 155 7.22 -8.72 29.86
N VAL A 156 7.95 -7.89 30.62
CA VAL A 156 9.02 -8.38 31.53
C VAL A 156 8.47 -8.89 32.88
N VAL A 157 7.27 -8.48 33.32
CA VAL A 157 6.74 -8.88 34.63
C VAL A 157 6.04 -10.25 34.62
N HIS A 158 5.53 -10.72 33.48
CA HIS A 158 4.83 -12.01 33.44
C HIS A 158 5.77 -13.23 33.57
N ARG A 159 7.07 -13.07 33.28
CA ARG A 159 8.04 -14.18 33.36
C ARG A 159 8.59 -14.46 34.76
N ARG A 160 8.38 -13.57 35.73
CA ARG A 160 8.86 -13.76 37.12
C ARG A 160 7.80 -14.27 38.10
N ARG A 161 6.55 -14.46 37.68
CA ARG A 161 5.47 -14.99 38.54
C ARG A 161 5.06 -16.43 38.21
N GLN A 162 5.89 -17.15 37.44
CA GLN A 162 5.74 -18.58 37.15
C GLN A 162 6.96 -19.40 37.60
N ARG A 163 7.63 -18.95 38.66
CA ARG A 163 8.41 -19.81 39.55
C ARG A 163 7.98 -19.55 40.98
#